data_AF-A0A3M7QG13-F1
#
_entry.id   AF-A0A3M7QG13-F1
#
_cell.length_a   1.000
_cell.length_b   1.000
_cell.length_c   1.000
_cell.angle_alpha   90.00
_cell.angle_beta   90.00
_cell.angle_gamma   90.00
#
_symmetry.space_group_name_H-M   'P 1'
#
loop_
_entity.id
_entity.type
_entity.pdbx_description
1 polymer ?
#
loop_
_entity_poly.entity_id
_entity_poly.type
_entity_poly.pdbx_seq_one_letter_code
_entity_poly.pdbx_strand_id
1 'polypeptide(L)'
;MNKFGCTVFVTLIARRSQKYARTRFLKRGGTSEGYVANEVETEQIVHNGSISSFEKGYFTSFVHTRGSTPCFWSQDPKAVPKPPIVIGIVDPFATVAARHFKRLFSRFVAPLIILNLVKMREKKPQESILANNDKGNVMRKLFEIAESFISKTKFFKNFDNILSNEKEYRKYDFQRVNCVDCLDRTNTAMYVIGKCALAHQLYALGILSTPSFGVESLCEKMLIDLYEKCGDAIAQQYGGSQLVQRVDTYGKNSIASQSRDMILVL
;
A
#
# COMPACT_ATOMS: atom_id res chain seq x y z
N MET A 1 -20.97 2.35 21.85
CA MET A 1 -20.05 2.11 22.98
C MET A 1 -18.80 1.45 22.44
N ASN A 2 -17.62 2.08 22.61
CA ASN A 2 -16.35 1.41 22.33
C ASN A 2 -16.10 0.36 23.41
N LYS A 3 -15.76 -0.88 23.02
CA LYS A 3 -15.44 -1.94 23.99
C LYS A 3 -14.00 -1.76 24.49
N PHE A 4 -13.85 -1.02 25.60
CA PHE A 4 -12.58 -0.98 26.33
C PHE A 4 -12.36 -2.33 27.02
N GLY A 5 -11.17 -2.93 26.85
CA GLY A 5 -10.80 -4.22 27.45
C GLY A 5 -10.67 -5.41 26.48
N CYS A 6 -10.93 -5.23 25.18
CA CYS A 6 -10.69 -6.28 24.19
C CYS A 6 -9.21 -6.34 23.76
N THR A 7 -8.60 -7.52 23.87
CA THR A 7 -7.25 -7.77 23.33
C THR A 7 -7.35 -7.94 21.83
N VAL A 8 -6.55 -7.17 21.08
CA VAL A 8 -6.47 -7.26 19.62
C VAL A 8 -5.06 -7.62 19.22
N PHE A 9 -4.93 -8.58 18.32
CA PHE A 9 -3.66 -8.90 17.67
C PHE A 9 -3.70 -8.36 16.25
N VAL A 10 -2.71 -7.55 15.90
CA VAL A 10 -2.49 -7.08 14.52
C VAL A 10 -1.20 -7.71 14.02
N THR A 11 -1.28 -8.38 12.88
CA THR A 11 -0.14 -9.04 12.23
C THR A 11 0.03 -8.46 10.84
N LEU A 12 1.26 -8.06 10.50
CA LEU A 12 1.63 -7.56 9.19
C LEU A 12 2.62 -8.52 8.53
N ILE A 13 2.23 -9.10 7.40
CA ILE A 13 3.07 -10.03 6.62
C ILE A 13 3.39 -9.37 5.29
N ALA A 14 4.66 -9.36 4.89
CA ALA A 14 5.07 -8.93 3.56
C ALA A 14 5.76 -10.05 2.80
N ARG A 15 5.27 -10.34 1.59
CA ARG A 15 5.75 -11.39 0.68
C ARG A 15 6.30 -10.74 -0.58
N ARG A 16 7.61 -10.91 -0.82
CA ARG A 16 8.28 -10.40 -2.02
C ARG A 16 8.24 -11.42 -3.14
N SER A 17 7.85 -10.99 -4.34
CA SER A 17 7.88 -11.83 -5.55
C SER A 17 9.32 -12.11 -5.99
N GLN A 18 9.63 -13.37 -6.29
CA GLN A 18 10.92 -13.78 -6.82
C GLN A 18 11.04 -13.56 -8.34
N LYS A 19 9.91 -13.37 -9.05
CA LYS A 19 9.85 -13.39 -10.52
C LYS A 19 10.65 -12.28 -11.20
N TYR A 20 10.69 -11.09 -10.59
CA TYR A 20 11.48 -9.97 -11.11
C TYR A 20 12.16 -9.18 -9.97
N ALA A 21 12.77 -9.92 -9.03
CA ALA A 21 13.53 -9.36 -7.92
C ALA A 21 15.00 -9.05 -8.30
N ARG A 22 15.52 -7.92 -7.82
CA ARG A 22 16.96 -7.61 -7.68
C ARG A 22 17.14 -6.41 -6.74
N THR A 23 18.38 -6.02 -6.47
CA THR A 23 18.69 -4.84 -5.67
C THR A 23 18.14 -3.55 -6.29
N ARG A 24 17.93 -2.54 -5.42
CA ARG A 24 17.48 -1.19 -5.78
C ARG A 24 18.43 -0.63 -6.87
N PHE A 25 17.85 0.07 -7.85
CA PHE A 25 18.54 0.63 -9.03
C PHE A 25 19.00 -0.38 -10.09
N LEU A 26 19.16 -1.67 -9.79
CA LEU A 26 19.54 -2.67 -10.80
C LEU A 26 18.37 -3.24 -11.61
N LYS A 27 17.14 -3.20 -11.07
CA LYS A 27 15.92 -3.62 -11.77
C LYS A 27 14.77 -2.67 -11.48
N ARG A 28 14.17 -2.15 -12.55
CA ARG A 28 12.99 -1.28 -12.58
C ARG A 28 12.09 -1.73 -13.75
N GLY A 29 10.84 -1.29 -13.75
CA GLY A 29 9.88 -1.59 -14.81
C GLY A 29 9.24 -2.97 -14.74
N GLY A 30 8.68 -3.39 -15.88
CA GLY A 30 8.09 -4.70 -16.08
C GLY A 30 8.82 -5.52 -17.15
N THR A 31 8.69 -6.83 -17.06
CA THR A 31 9.12 -7.77 -18.11
C THR A 31 8.07 -7.88 -19.21
N SER A 32 8.45 -8.44 -20.36
CA SER A 32 7.51 -8.76 -21.46
C SER A 32 6.39 -9.70 -21.01
N GLU A 33 6.61 -10.54 -20.01
CA GLU A 33 5.61 -11.44 -19.42
C GLU A 33 4.65 -10.75 -18.45
N GLY A 34 4.88 -9.46 -18.13
CA GLY A 34 4.05 -8.69 -17.19
C GLY A 34 4.43 -8.85 -15.72
N TYR A 35 5.65 -9.29 -15.40
CA TYR A 35 6.15 -9.25 -14.02
C TYR A 35 6.78 -7.90 -13.74
N VAL A 36 6.33 -7.22 -12.67
CA VAL A 36 6.90 -5.93 -12.27
C VAL A 36 8.05 -6.10 -11.29
N ALA A 37 9.02 -5.20 -11.37
CA ALA A 37 10.19 -5.28 -10.54
C ALA A 37 9.77 -5.08 -9.09
N ASN A 38 10.33 -5.92 -8.23
CA ASN A 38 10.23 -5.72 -6.79
C ASN A 38 8.78 -5.64 -6.26
N GLU A 39 7.91 -6.48 -6.82
CA GLU A 39 6.55 -6.66 -6.34
C GLU A 39 6.55 -7.22 -4.91
N VAL A 40 5.79 -6.60 -4.02
CA VAL A 40 5.55 -7.04 -2.65
C VAL A 40 4.06 -7.02 -2.38
N GLU A 41 3.57 -8.11 -1.82
CA GLU A 41 2.23 -8.23 -1.26
C GLU A 41 2.32 -8.07 0.25
N THR A 42 1.56 -7.12 0.79
CA THR A 42 1.46 -6.87 2.22
C THR A 42 0.07 -7.28 2.68
N GLU A 43 0.00 -8.03 3.77
CA GLU A 43 -1.24 -8.53 4.38
C GLU A 43 -1.30 -8.09 5.84
N GLN A 44 -2.37 -7.38 6.17
CA GLN A 44 -2.71 -6.90 7.50
C GLN A 44 -3.87 -7.74 8.06
N ILE A 45 -3.54 -8.59 9.04
CA ILE A 45 -4.48 -9.48 9.71
C ILE A 45 -4.83 -8.90 11.07
N VAL A 46 -6.12 -8.84 11.41
CA VAL A 46 -6.59 -8.40 12.72
C VAL A 46 -7.41 -9.51 13.35
N HIS A 47 -7.04 -9.90 14.57
CA HIS A 47 -7.67 -10.95 15.35
C HIS A 47 -8.19 -10.39 16.68
N ASN A 48 -9.46 -10.69 16.99
CA ASN A 48 -10.03 -10.43 18.30
C ASN A 48 -9.64 -11.53 19.31
N GLY A 49 -8.66 -11.21 20.15
CA GLY A 49 -8.13 -12.10 21.19
C GLY A 49 -9.04 -12.28 22.41
N SER A 50 -10.17 -11.58 22.50
CA SER A 50 -11.16 -11.84 23.57
C SER A 50 -11.91 -13.15 23.38
N ILE A 51 -11.77 -13.81 22.23
CA ILE A 51 -12.36 -15.13 21.95
C ILE A 51 -11.22 -16.14 21.98
N SER A 52 -11.15 -16.95 23.04
CA SER A 52 -10.09 -17.96 23.24
C SER A 52 -10.25 -19.23 22.39
N SER A 53 -11.22 -19.27 21.48
CA SER A 53 -11.48 -20.42 20.61
C SER A 53 -10.79 -20.25 19.25
N PHE A 54 -9.96 -21.23 18.88
CA PHE A 54 -9.35 -21.30 17.54
C PHE A 54 -10.39 -21.55 16.42
N GLU A 55 -11.49 -22.24 16.72
CA GLU A 55 -12.55 -22.52 15.75
C GLU A 55 -13.55 -21.36 15.59
N LYS A 56 -13.68 -20.51 16.62
CA LYS A 56 -14.67 -19.41 16.68
C LYS A 56 -14.06 -18.02 16.75
N GLY A 57 -12.74 -17.91 16.61
CA GLY A 57 -12.05 -16.62 16.62
C GLY A 57 -12.50 -15.74 15.46
N TYR A 58 -12.54 -14.44 15.69
CA TYR A 58 -12.89 -13.46 14.67
C TYR A 58 -11.63 -12.84 14.07
N PHE A 59 -11.44 -13.11 12.78
CA PHE A 59 -10.29 -12.71 12.00
C PHE A 59 -10.73 -11.88 10.81
N THR A 60 -9.94 -10.85 10.52
CA THR A 60 -10.04 -10.10 9.28
C THR A 60 -8.68 -10.08 8.59
N SER A 61 -8.65 -10.02 7.26
CA SER A 61 -7.42 -9.87 6.49
C SER A 61 -7.63 -8.85 5.38
N PHE A 62 -6.75 -7.86 5.35
CA PHE A 62 -6.66 -6.84 4.33
C PHE A 62 -5.34 -6.99 3.60
N VAL A 63 -5.38 -7.05 2.27
CA VAL A 63 -4.17 -7.28 1.48
C VAL A 63 -4.04 -6.21 0.42
N HIS A 64 -2.85 -5.66 0.33
CA HIS A 64 -2.48 -4.67 -0.67
C HIS A 64 -1.10 -4.93 -1.26
N THR A 65 -0.92 -4.62 -2.54
CA THR A 65 0.34 -4.88 -3.25
C THR A 65 1.04 -3.59 -3.66
N ARG A 66 2.37 -3.59 -3.68
CA ARG A 66 3.22 -2.54 -4.27
C ARG A 66 4.22 -3.14 -5.23
N GLY A 67 4.68 -2.38 -6.22
CA GLY A 67 5.71 -2.79 -7.15
C GLY A 67 6.03 -1.69 -8.14
N SER A 68 7.01 -1.93 -9.01
CA SER A 68 7.37 -0.98 -10.07
C SER A 68 6.23 -0.79 -11.09
N THR A 69 6.22 0.34 -11.77
CA THR A 69 5.29 0.61 -12.87
C THR A 69 5.43 -0.42 -13.98
N PRO A 70 4.34 -1.00 -14.50
CA PRO A 70 4.36 -2.05 -15.51
C PRO A 70 4.64 -1.50 -16.91
N CYS A 71 5.81 -0.89 -17.10
CA CYS A 71 6.32 -0.44 -18.39
C CYS A 71 7.83 -0.74 -18.50
N PHE A 72 8.37 -0.69 -19.72
CA PHE A 72 9.80 -0.91 -19.96
C PHE A 72 10.61 0.33 -19.62
N TRP A 73 10.99 0.50 -18.36
CA TRP A 73 11.82 1.60 -17.92
C TRP A 73 13.01 1.13 -17.08
N SER A 74 14.12 1.85 -17.22
CA SER A 74 15.37 1.57 -16.53
C SER A 74 16.06 2.87 -16.12
N GLN A 75 16.99 2.75 -15.17
CA GLN A 75 17.87 3.83 -14.73
C GLN A 75 19.25 3.24 -14.52
N ASP A 76 20.26 3.72 -15.26
CA ASP A 76 21.61 3.17 -15.18
C ASP A 76 22.31 3.58 -13.86
N PRO A 77 22.57 2.64 -12.95
CA PRO A 77 23.18 2.93 -11.65
C PRO A 77 24.61 3.49 -11.77
N LYS A 78 25.29 3.33 -12.91
CA LYS A 78 26.70 3.71 -13.08
C LYS A 78 26.91 5.18 -13.47
N ALA A 79 25.84 5.91 -13.82
CA ALA A 79 25.99 7.15 -14.55
C ALA A 79 26.10 8.43 -13.69
N VAL A 80 25.51 8.51 -12.49
CA VAL A 80 25.51 9.70 -11.61
C VAL A 80 24.71 9.41 -10.32
N PRO A 81 24.76 10.28 -9.27
CA PRO A 81 23.95 10.12 -8.05
C PRO A 81 22.43 10.00 -8.24
N LYS A 82 21.88 10.42 -9.40
CA LYS A 82 20.49 10.16 -9.82
C LYS A 82 20.41 10.04 -11.36
N PRO A 83 20.58 8.84 -11.92
CA PRO A 83 20.55 8.63 -13.37
C PRO A 83 19.17 8.96 -13.98
N PRO A 84 19.12 9.44 -15.24
CA PRO A 84 17.86 9.75 -15.90
C PRO A 84 17.01 8.48 -16.13
N ILE A 85 15.68 8.64 -16.11
CA ILE A 85 14.76 7.57 -16.49
C ILE A 85 14.86 7.37 -18.00
N VAL A 86 15.11 6.13 -18.41
CA VAL A 86 15.13 5.73 -19.82
C VAL A 86 13.96 4.77 -20.06
N ILE A 87 13.07 5.14 -20.98
CA ILE A 87 12.02 4.25 -21.49
C ILE A 87 12.66 3.50 -22.66
N GLY A 88 13.09 2.27 -22.40
CA GLY A 88 13.96 1.53 -23.32
C GLY A 88 13.24 0.94 -24.53
N ILE A 89 11.95 0.65 -24.40
CA ILE A 89 11.13 0.05 -25.46
C ILE A 89 9.82 0.82 -25.52
N VAL A 90 9.47 1.31 -26.71
CA VAL A 90 8.15 1.88 -26.98
C VAL A 90 7.15 0.72 -27.05
N ASP A 91 6.22 0.68 -26.10
CA ASP A 91 5.13 -0.29 -26.02
C ASP A 91 3.80 0.43 -26.35
N PRO A 92 3.49 0.68 -27.64
CA PRO A 92 2.36 1.50 -28.04
C PRO A 92 1.01 0.88 -27.64
N PHE A 93 0.98 -0.43 -27.43
CA PHE A 93 -0.22 -1.17 -27.03
C PHE A 93 -0.31 -1.42 -25.52
N ALA A 94 0.62 -0.86 -24.72
CA ALA A 94 0.70 -1.06 -23.27
C ALA A 94 0.64 -2.56 -22.88
N THR A 95 1.25 -3.41 -23.68
CA THR A 95 1.22 -4.87 -23.58
C THR A 95 1.69 -5.37 -22.21
N VAL A 96 2.74 -4.75 -21.66
CA VAL A 96 3.27 -5.10 -20.33
C VAL A 96 2.23 -4.81 -19.26
N ALA A 97 1.64 -3.63 -19.30
CA ALA A 97 0.58 -3.22 -18.38
C ALA A 97 -0.64 -4.15 -18.49
N ALA A 98 -1.10 -4.43 -19.72
CA ALA A 98 -2.22 -5.32 -19.98
C ALA A 98 -2.00 -6.73 -19.41
N ARG A 99 -0.84 -7.35 -19.69
CA ARG A 99 -0.49 -8.67 -19.13
C ARG A 99 -0.42 -8.64 -17.61
N HIS A 100 0.20 -7.59 -17.09
CA HIS A 100 0.36 -7.42 -15.67
C HIS A 100 -1.00 -7.30 -14.95
N PHE A 101 -1.90 -6.44 -15.44
CA PHE A 101 -3.25 -6.29 -14.87
C PHE A 101 -4.10 -7.54 -15.08
N LYS A 102 -3.99 -8.23 -16.21
CA LYS A 102 -4.66 -9.53 -16.43
C LYS A 102 -4.28 -10.53 -15.33
N ARG A 103 -3.00 -10.61 -14.96
CA ARG A 103 -2.54 -11.48 -13.87
C ARG A 103 -3.10 -11.05 -12.52
N LEU A 104 -3.21 -9.75 -12.27
CA LEU A 104 -3.82 -9.25 -11.04
C LEU A 104 -5.29 -9.61 -10.97
N PHE A 105 -6.07 -9.35 -12.02
CA PHE A 105 -7.48 -9.73 -12.08
C PHE A 105 -7.70 -11.25 -11.97
N SER A 106 -6.71 -12.07 -12.34
CA SER A 106 -6.78 -13.52 -12.13
C SER A 106 -6.60 -13.94 -10.66
N ARG A 107 -5.90 -13.12 -9.86
CA ARG A 107 -5.62 -13.38 -8.43
C ARG A 107 -6.59 -12.64 -7.51
N PHE A 108 -7.07 -11.48 -7.95
CA PHE A 108 -7.70 -10.45 -7.16
C PHE A 108 -9.02 -10.01 -7.80
N VAL A 109 -10.06 -9.79 -6.99
CA VAL A 109 -11.38 -9.37 -7.46
C VAL A 109 -11.43 -7.84 -7.57
N ALA A 110 -12.21 -7.32 -8.52
CA ALA A 110 -12.44 -5.89 -8.70
C ALA A 110 -13.21 -5.27 -7.50
N PRO A 111 -13.04 -3.97 -7.24
CA PRO A 111 -12.31 -2.97 -8.03
C PRO A 111 -10.82 -2.85 -7.70
N LEU A 112 -10.02 -2.57 -8.73
CA LEU A 112 -8.59 -2.28 -8.63
C LEU A 112 -8.38 -0.76 -8.60
N ILE A 113 -7.66 -0.24 -7.61
CA ILE A 113 -7.14 1.12 -7.64
C ILE A 113 -5.65 1.08 -7.94
N ILE A 114 -5.17 2.07 -8.69
CA ILE A 114 -3.77 2.24 -9.03
C ILE A 114 -3.36 3.63 -8.57
N LEU A 115 -2.53 3.69 -7.52
CA LEU A 115 -2.01 4.94 -6.97
C LEU A 115 -0.56 5.16 -7.33
N ASN A 116 -0.30 6.06 -8.27
CA ASN A 116 1.06 6.46 -8.60
C ASN A 116 1.47 7.73 -7.85
N LEU A 117 2.50 7.62 -7.01
CA LEU A 117 3.08 8.72 -6.25
C LEU A 117 4.29 9.28 -7.00
N VAL A 118 4.15 10.49 -7.54
CA VAL A 118 5.16 11.12 -8.41
C VAL A 118 5.68 12.40 -7.77
N LYS A 119 7.00 12.62 -7.75
CA LYS A 119 7.55 13.88 -7.22
C LYS A 119 7.22 15.06 -8.14
N MET A 120 6.66 16.12 -7.58
CA MET A 120 6.40 17.38 -8.29
C MET A 120 7.61 18.31 -8.32
N ARG A 121 8.21 18.54 -7.14
CA ARG A 121 9.26 19.56 -6.98
C ARG A 121 10.62 18.91 -7.16
N GLU A 122 11.05 18.87 -8.41
CA GLU A 122 12.38 18.42 -8.81
C GLU A 122 13.17 19.56 -9.45
N LYS A 123 14.47 19.67 -9.13
CA LYS A 123 15.36 20.64 -9.80
C LYS A 123 15.52 20.35 -11.30
N LYS A 124 15.35 19.08 -11.69
CA LYS A 124 15.28 18.60 -13.07
C LYS A 124 14.06 17.68 -13.17
N PRO A 125 13.12 17.88 -14.10
CA PRO A 125 11.94 17.04 -14.23
C PRO A 125 12.37 15.63 -14.64
N GLN A 126 12.11 14.64 -13.79
CA GLN A 126 12.40 13.23 -14.05
C GLN A 126 11.16 12.39 -13.81
N GLU A 127 10.56 12.52 -12.62
CA GLU A 127 9.35 11.80 -12.22
C GLU A 127 8.10 12.51 -12.73
N SER A 128 8.08 13.86 -12.69
CA SER A 128 6.93 14.68 -13.11
C SER A 128 6.51 14.49 -14.57
N ILE A 129 7.39 13.94 -15.42
CA ILE A 129 7.09 13.52 -16.79
C ILE A 129 5.97 12.45 -16.82
N LEU A 130 5.81 11.70 -15.72
CA LEU A 130 4.85 10.61 -15.57
C LEU A 130 3.52 11.04 -14.92
N ALA A 131 3.29 12.34 -14.64
CA ALA A 131 2.12 12.81 -13.88
C ALA A 131 1.33 13.94 -14.55
N ASN A 132 0.02 13.99 -14.25
CA ASN A 132 -0.89 15.09 -14.60
C ASN A 132 -0.95 16.15 -13.48
N ASN A 133 -1.30 17.40 -13.84
CA ASN A 133 -1.08 18.67 -13.10
C ASN A 133 -1.90 18.92 -11.80
N ASP A 134 -2.13 17.95 -10.93
CA ASP A 134 -3.10 18.09 -9.81
C ASP A 134 -2.45 18.39 -8.43
N LYS A 135 -2.55 19.64 -7.94
CA LYS A 135 -1.67 20.25 -6.88
C LYS A 135 -2.20 20.21 -5.42
N GLY A 136 -2.93 19.17 -5.00
CA GLY A 136 -3.54 19.08 -3.66
C GLY A 136 -2.61 18.62 -2.52
N ASN A 137 -3.06 18.72 -1.26
CA ASN A 137 -2.40 18.08 -0.10
C ASN A 137 -2.48 16.54 -0.27
N VAL A 138 -1.35 15.94 -0.66
CA VAL A 138 -1.24 14.50 -0.96
C VAL A 138 -1.72 13.61 0.17
N MET A 139 -1.36 13.90 1.42
CA MET A 139 -1.72 13.02 2.54
C MET A 139 -3.23 13.01 2.76
N ARG A 140 -3.87 14.18 2.65
CA ARG A 140 -5.33 14.29 2.72
C ARG A 140 -6.01 13.59 1.56
N LYS A 141 -5.56 13.84 0.32
CA LYS A 141 -6.12 13.22 -0.88
C LYS A 141 -5.94 11.70 -0.86
N LEU A 142 -4.80 11.21 -0.37
CA LEU A 142 -4.53 9.79 -0.20
C LEU A 142 -5.50 9.17 0.81
N PHE A 143 -5.72 9.83 1.95
CA PHE A 143 -6.68 9.38 2.94
C PHE A 143 -8.11 9.35 2.38
N GLU A 144 -8.53 10.40 1.67
CA GLU A 144 -9.86 10.47 1.03
C GLU A 144 -10.04 9.35 -0.02
N ILE A 145 -9.02 9.06 -0.82
CA ILE A 145 -9.06 7.95 -1.79
C ILE A 145 -9.11 6.60 -1.07
N ALA A 146 -8.25 6.39 -0.06
CA ALA A 146 -8.20 5.16 0.72
C ALA A 146 -9.54 4.89 1.43
N GLU A 147 -10.14 5.91 2.03
CA GLU A 147 -11.42 5.82 2.74
C GLU A 147 -12.58 5.55 1.77
N SER A 148 -12.64 6.27 0.64
CA SER A 148 -13.64 6.03 -0.41
C SER A 148 -13.52 4.63 -1.00
N PHE A 149 -12.30 4.09 -1.04
CA PHE A 149 -12.05 2.76 -1.55
C PHE A 149 -12.44 1.68 -0.55
N ILE A 150 -11.90 1.72 0.66
CA ILE A 150 -12.15 0.69 1.69
C ILE A 150 -13.62 0.63 2.10
N SER A 151 -14.34 1.75 2.05
CA SER A 151 -15.80 1.74 2.23
C SER A 151 -16.56 0.98 1.14
N LYS A 152 -16.02 0.89 -0.08
CA LYS A 152 -16.61 0.17 -1.22
C LYS A 152 -16.07 -1.25 -1.37
N THR A 153 -14.79 -1.44 -1.07
CA THR A 153 -14.06 -2.69 -1.22
C THR A 153 -13.91 -3.31 0.14
N LYS A 154 -14.57 -4.46 0.35
CA LYS A 154 -14.56 -5.11 1.65
C LYS A 154 -13.17 -5.69 1.88
N PHE A 155 -12.98 -6.33 3.03
CA PHE A 155 -11.80 -7.12 3.35
C PHE A 155 -12.27 -8.50 3.77
N PHE A 156 -11.35 -9.47 3.78
CA PHE A 156 -11.71 -10.81 4.23
C PHE A 156 -12.12 -10.77 5.71
N LYS A 157 -13.21 -11.45 6.04
CA LYS A 157 -13.62 -11.77 7.40
C LYS A 157 -14.10 -13.23 7.45
N ASN A 158 -13.82 -13.94 8.54
CA ASN A 158 -14.28 -15.31 8.73
C ASN A 158 -15.61 -15.42 9.51
N PHE A 159 -16.25 -14.28 9.79
CA PHE A 159 -17.47 -14.19 10.59
C PHE A 159 -18.50 -13.31 9.87
N ASP A 160 -19.79 -13.61 10.11
CA ASP A 160 -20.89 -12.75 9.69
C ASP A 160 -20.84 -11.45 10.50
N ASN A 161 -21.32 -10.33 9.94
CA ASN A 161 -21.17 -9.05 10.62
C ASN A 161 -21.76 -9.13 12.05
N ILE A 162 -20.91 -8.95 13.07
CA ILE A 162 -21.36 -8.96 14.46
C ILE A 162 -22.41 -7.86 14.70
N LEU A 163 -22.37 -6.80 13.88
CA LEU A 163 -23.25 -5.65 13.92
C LEU A 163 -24.41 -5.70 12.89
N SER A 164 -24.43 -6.64 11.94
CA SER A 164 -25.51 -6.78 10.95
C SER A 164 -25.77 -8.25 10.60
N ASN A 165 -27.04 -8.67 10.63
CA ASN A 165 -27.50 -10.05 10.38
C ASN A 165 -27.27 -10.58 8.94
N GLU A 166 -26.40 -9.94 8.15
CA GLU A 166 -26.11 -10.38 6.79
C GLU A 166 -24.92 -11.35 6.79
N LYS A 167 -25.20 -12.57 6.33
CA LYS A 167 -24.17 -13.55 5.99
C LYS A 167 -23.52 -13.16 4.69
N GLU A 168 -22.24 -12.81 4.72
CA GLU A 168 -21.52 -12.44 3.50
C GLU A 168 -20.21 -13.22 3.43
N TYR A 169 -20.19 -14.23 2.56
CA TYR A 169 -19.05 -15.11 2.37
C TYR A 169 -18.23 -14.77 1.12
N ARG A 170 -16.92 -14.68 1.36
CA ARG A 170 -15.82 -15.28 0.58
C ARG A 170 -15.71 -14.89 -0.89
N LYS A 171 -15.21 -13.68 -1.13
CA LYS A 171 -14.15 -13.52 -2.13
C LYS A 171 -13.23 -12.41 -1.68
N TYR A 172 -11.94 -12.64 -1.87
CA TYR A 172 -10.91 -11.76 -1.39
C TYR A 172 -10.88 -10.48 -2.23
N ASP A 173 -11.36 -9.40 -1.64
CA ASP A 173 -11.23 -8.05 -2.19
C ASP A 173 -9.78 -7.59 -1.93
N PHE A 174 -8.89 -7.94 -2.84
CA PHE A 174 -7.47 -7.65 -2.77
C PHE A 174 -7.16 -6.34 -3.48
N GLN A 175 -6.36 -5.49 -2.84
CA GLN A 175 -6.14 -4.12 -3.27
C GLN A 175 -4.72 -3.90 -3.80
N ARG A 176 -4.47 -2.87 -4.62
CA ARG A 176 -3.12 -2.58 -5.16
C ARG A 176 -2.80 -1.10 -5.08
N VAL A 177 -1.52 -0.79 -4.91
CA VAL A 177 -0.95 0.55 -4.82
C VAL A 177 0.33 0.53 -5.66
N ASN A 178 0.29 1.09 -6.87
CA ASN A 178 1.45 1.09 -7.76
C ASN A 178 2.31 2.32 -7.63
N CYS A 179 3.43 2.19 -6.93
CA CYS A 179 4.36 3.30 -6.90
C CYS A 179 5.41 3.25 -8.00
N VAL A 180 5.57 4.38 -8.68
CA VAL A 180 6.88 4.78 -9.23
C VAL A 180 7.80 5.11 -8.05
N ASP A 181 8.56 4.10 -7.65
CA ASP A 181 9.88 4.17 -7.02
C ASP A 181 10.19 5.42 -6.14
N CYS A 182 9.90 5.31 -4.85
CA CYS A 182 10.99 5.08 -3.90
C CYS A 182 10.38 4.38 -2.67
N LEU A 183 11.11 3.39 -2.16
CA LEU A 183 10.67 2.55 -1.05
C LEU A 183 10.11 3.37 0.13
N ASP A 184 10.67 4.56 0.34
CA ASP A 184 10.32 5.52 1.37
C ASP A 184 8.88 6.10 1.23
N ARG A 185 8.52 6.65 0.05
CA ARG A 185 7.18 7.23 -0.18
C ARG A 185 6.07 6.17 -0.24
N THR A 186 6.41 4.97 -0.73
CA THR A 186 5.44 3.86 -0.73
C THR A 186 5.06 3.41 0.65
N ASN A 187 6.00 3.39 1.58
CA ASN A 187 5.75 2.85 2.90
C ASN A 187 4.70 3.70 3.64
N THR A 188 4.83 5.03 3.52
CA THR A 188 3.82 5.98 4.00
C THR A 188 2.46 5.76 3.36
N ALA A 189 2.40 5.55 2.04
CA ALA A 189 1.12 5.34 1.39
C ALA A 189 0.45 4.02 1.78
N MET A 190 1.25 2.96 1.90
CA MET A 190 0.83 1.67 2.39
C MET A 190 0.30 1.80 3.82
N TYR A 191 1.00 2.55 4.68
CA TYR A 191 0.54 2.84 6.05
C TYR A 191 -0.81 3.58 6.07
N VAL A 192 -1.00 4.64 5.27
CA VAL A 192 -2.26 5.40 5.25
C VAL A 192 -3.43 4.51 4.87
N ILE A 193 -3.23 3.64 3.87
CA ILE A 193 -4.24 2.66 3.45
C ILE A 193 -4.48 1.62 4.55
N GLY A 194 -3.41 1.11 5.16
CA GLY A 194 -3.48 0.20 6.30
C GLY A 194 -4.20 0.79 7.51
N LYS A 195 -4.07 2.10 7.75
CA LYS A 195 -4.76 2.82 8.82
C LYS A 195 -6.27 2.86 8.58
N CYS A 196 -6.69 3.24 7.37
CA CYS A 196 -8.10 3.17 6.98
C CYS A 196 -8.61 1.73 7.11
N ALA A 197 -7.84 0.74 6.62
CA ALA A 197 -8.24 -0.67 6.68
C ALA A 197 -8.41 -1.14 8.13
N LEU A 198 -7.47 -0.78 9.02
CA LEU A 198 -7.52 -1.14 10.43
C LEU A 198 -8.78 -0.58 11.09
N ALA A 199 -9.15 0.67 10.77
CA ALA A 199 -10.32 1.30 11.36
C ALA A 199 -11.61 0.55 10.98
N HIS A 200 -11.75 0.18 9.70
CA HIS A 200 -12.88 -0.62 9.24
C HIS A 200 -12.86 -2.07 9.77
N GLN A 201 -11.68 -2.69 9.88
CA GLN A 201 -11.50 -4.03 10.47
C GLN A 201 -11.94 -4.05 11.95
N LEU A 202 -11.51 -3.07 12.74
CA LEU A 202 -11.90 -2.95 14.15
C LEU A 202 -13.39 -2.63 14.32
N TYR A 203 -13.96 -1.84 13.39
CA TYR A 203 -15.40 -1.60 13.35
C TYR A 203 -16.19 -2.88 13.06
N ALA A 204 -15.77 -3.66 12.06
CA ALA A 204 -16.41 -4.95 11.74
C ALA A 204 -16.32 -5.96 12.89
N LEU A 205 -15.23 -5.94 13.67
CA LEU A 205 -15.06 -6.74 14.88
C LEU A 205 -15.90 -6.24 16.08
N GLY A 206 -16.63 -5.13 15.93
CA GLY A 206 -17.44 -4.52 16.99
C GLY A 206 -16.63 -3.89 18.11
N ILE A 207 -15.36 -3.55 17.85
CA ILE A 207 -14.44 -2.94 18.83
C ILE A 207 -14.61 -1.42 18.82
N LEU A 208 -14.67 -0.84 17.63
CA LEU A 208 -15.00 0.57 17.41
C LEU A 208 -16.48 0.73 17.08
N SER A 209 -17.09 1.83 17.54
CA SER A 209 -18.46 2.20 17.14
C SER A 209 -18.56 2.87 15.77
N THR A 210 -17.43 3.34 15.24
CA THR A 210 -17.32 3.96 13.91
C THR A 210 -16.02 3.48 13.26
N PRO A 211 -15.93 3.44 11.92
CA PRO A 211 -14.71 3.01 11.20
C PRO A 211 -13.62 4.10 11.22
N SER A 212 -13.33 4.66 12.39
CA SER A 212 -12.32 5.69 12.58
C SER A 212 -11.80 5.65 14.02
N PHE A 213 -10.51 5.95 14.18
CA PHE A 213 -9.89 6.15 15.48
C PHE A 213 -9.01 7.40 15.47
N GLY A 214 -8.90 8.03 16.65
CA GLY A 214 -8.23 9.32 16.82
C GLY A 214 -6.74 9.28 16.48
N VAL A 215 -6.21 10.45 16.15
CA VAL A 215 -4.78 10.68 15.95
C VAL A 215 -4.03 10.42 17.27
N GLU A 216 -2.85 9.84 17.18
CA GLU A 216 -1.97 9.44 18.30
C GLU A 216 -2.54 8.36 19.25
N SER A 217 -3.63 7.69 18.84
CA SER A 217 -4.14 6.53 19.55
C SER A 217 -3.11 5.41 19.63
N LEU A 218 -3.26 4.52 20.61
CA LEU A 218 -2.40 3.35 20.76
C LEU A 218 -2.40 2.47 19.50
N CYS A 219 -3.56 2.34 18.85
CA CYS A 219 -3.69 1.62 17.58
C CYS A 219 -2.86 2.26 16.47
N GLU A 220 -2.85 3.59 16.38
CA GLU A 220 -2.05 4.29 15.38
C GLU A 220 -0.55 4.09 15.62
N LYS A 221 -0.08 4.29 16.85
CA LYS A 221 1.35 4.14 17.20
C LYS A 221 1.85 2.72 16.94
N MET A 222 1.05 1.71 17.30
CA MET A 222 1.35 0.31 17.01
C MET A 222 1.40 0.05 15.49
N LEU A 223 0.46 0.60 14.73
CA LEU A 223 0.42 0.41 13.29
C LEU A 223 1.63 1.07 12.60
N ILE A 224 2.01 2.27 13.02
CA ILE A 224 3.21 2.95 12.53
C ILE A 224 4.44 2.06 12.75
N ASP A 225 4.65 1.57 13.97
CA ASP A 225 5.80 0.69 14.30
C ASP A 225 5.84 -0.57 13.43
N LEU A 226 4.69 -1.22 13.21
CA LEU A 226 4.59 -2.40 12.33
C LEU A 226 4.99 -2.07 10.88
N TYR A 227 4.47 -0.98 10.31
CA TYR A 227 4.79 -0.60 8.93
C TYR A 227 6.23 -0.09 8.78
N GLU A 228 6.80 0.55 9.80
CA GLU A 228 8.21 0.94 9.81
C GLU A 228 9.14 -0.28 9.80
N LYS A 229 8.93 -1.23 10.72
CA LYS A 229 9.69 -2.49 10.78
C LYS A 229 9.57 -3.32 9.50
N CYS A 230 8.36 -3.42 8.95
CA CYS A 230 8.11 -4.10 7.69
C CYS A 230 8.84 -3.39 6.54
N GLY A 231 8.79 -2.06 6.52
CA GLY A 231 9.51 -1.22 5.58
C GLY A 231 11.03 -1.44 5.62
N ASP A 232 11.61 -1.47 6.82
CA ASP A 232 13.05 -1.71 7.03
C ASP A 232 13.48 -3.11 6.61
N ALA A 233 12.70 -4.14 6.97
CA ALA A 233 12.97 -5.51 6.55
C ALA A 233 12.98 -5.64 5.03
N ILE A 234 12.04 -4.97 4.35
CA ILE A 234 11.99 -4.93 2.89
C ILE A 234 13.17 -4.12 2.35
N ALA A 235 13.52 -2.97 2.95
CA ALA A 235 14.66 -2.15 2.54
C ALA A 235 15.97 -2.91 2.56
N GLN A 236 16.19 -3.69 3.62
CA GLN A 236 17.38 -4.52 3.76
C GLN A 236 17.50 -5.53 2.62
N GLN A 237 16.40 -6.16 2.21
CA GLN A 237 16.38 -7.07 1.07
C GLN A 237 16.61 -6.37 -0.29
N TYR A 238 16.43 -5.06 -0.37
CA TYR A 238 16.52 -4.28 -1.60
C TYR A 238 17.88 -3.59 -1.76
N GLY A 239 18.43 -3.03 -0.68
CA GLY A 239 19.60 -2.18 -0.74
C GLY A 239 20.67 -2.50 0.30
N GLY A 240 20.46 -3.49 1.17
CA GLY A 240 21.37 -3.80 2.27
C GLY A 240 21.36 -2.76 3.40
N SER A 241 20.42 -1.80 3.38
CA SER A 241 20.30 -0.73 4.37
C SER A 241 18.83 -0.53 4.79
N GLN A 242 18.62 0.12 5.95
CA GLN A 242 17.29 0.54 6.44
C GLN A 242 16.65 1.62 5.55
N LEU A 243 15.37 1.93 5.79
CA LEU A 243 14.67 3.03 5.13
C LEU A 243 15.29 4.39 5.47
N VAL A 244 15.26 5.31 4.49
CA VAL A 244 15.79 6.66 4.66
C VAL A 244 14.70 7.62 5.15
N GLN A 245 13.43 7.38 4.81
CA GLN A 245 12.30 8.16 5.37
C GLN A 245 11.35 7.29 6.19
N ARG A 246 11.05 7.78 7.40
CA ARG A 246 10.17 7.15 8.39
C ARG A 246 8.73 7.62 8.23
N VAL A 247 7.78 6.77 8.59
CA VAL A 247 6.34 7.08 8.51
C VAL A 247 6.01 8.26 9.43
N ASP A 248 6.65 8.31 10.61
CA ASP A 248 6.56 9.41 11.57
C ASP A 248 6.92 10.80 11.01
N THR A 249 7.78 10.84 9.99
CA THR A 249 8.24 12.10 9.38
C THR A 249 7.08 12.84 8.69
N TYR A 250 6.07 12.10 8.22
CA TYR A 250 4.88 12.66 7.60
C TYR A 250 3.81 13.06 8.64
N GLY A 251 3.77 12.44 9.83
CA GLY A 251 2.79 12.74 10.87
C GLY A 251 3.00 14.10 11.55
N LYS A 252 4.26 14.48 11.82
CA LYS A 252 4.56 15.67 12.64
C LYS A 252 4.55 17.02 11.91
N ASN A 253 4.66 17.04 10.57
CA ASN A 253 4.82 18.28 9.79
C ASN A 253 3.94 18.39 8.50
N SER A 254 3.07 17.42 8.17
CA SER A 254 2.41 17.40 6.82
C SER A 254 1.03 18.04 6.71
N ILE A 255 0.35 18.37 7.81
CA ILE A 255 -0.98 18.99 7.72
C ILE A 255 -0.87 20.45 7.22
N ALA A 256 0.25 21.12 7.50
CA ALA A 256 0.50 22.52 7.09
C ALA A 256 1.54 22.69 5.97
N SER A 257 2.27 21.65 5.56
CA SER A 257 3.28 21.79 4.48
C SER A 257 2.72 21.34 3.13
N GLN A 258 2.83 22.21 2.13
CA GLN A 258 2.54 21.86 0.73
C GLN A 258 3.35 20.62 0.34
N SER A 259 2.66 19.53 0.01
CA SER A 259 3.30 18.28 -0.40
C SER A 259 4.19 18.50 -1.64
N ARG A 260 5.33 17.80 -1.68
CA ARG A 260 6.23 17.80 -2.84
C ARG A 260 5.88 16.73 -3.87
N ASP A 261 4.83 15.94 -3.63
CA ASP A 261 4.42 14.79 -4.43
C ASP A 261 3.01 15.01 -5.03
N MET A 262 2.62 14.20 -6.01
CA MET A 262 1.28 14.11 -6.60
C MET A 262 0.76 12.67 -6.54
N ILE A 263 -0.56 12.54 -6.47
CA ILE A 263 -1.26 11.26 -6.63
C ILE A 263 -1.93 11.25 -8.00
N LEU A 264 -1.53 10.31 -8.85
CA LEU A 264 -2.28 9.97 -10.05
C LEU A 264 -3.10 8.69 -9.73
N VAL A 265 -4.42 8.81 -9.85
CA VAL A 265 -5.35 7.68 -9.80
C VAL A 265 -5.65 7.29 -11.23
N LEU A 266 -5.36 6.04 -11.60
CA LEU A 266 -5.70 5.44 -12.89
C LEU A 266 -6.83 4.43 -12.74
#